data_AF-A0AAW1IV59-F1
#
_entry.id   AF-A0AAW1IV59-F1
#
_cell.length_a   1.000
_cell.length_b   1.000
_cell.length_c   1.000
_cell.angle_alpha   90.00
_cell.angle_beta   90.00
_cell.angle_gamma   90.00
#
_symmetry.space_group_name_H-M   'P 1'
#
loop_
_entity.id
_entity.type
_entity.pdbx_description
1 polymer ?
#
loop_
_entity_poly.entity_id
_entity_poly.type
_entity_poly.pdbx_seq_one_letter_code
_entity_poly.pdbx_strand_id
1 'polypeptide(L)'
;MKNFKSEPFVVGSFLGEGKPNPLSEYLEELLKELLELLSEGIKINNLIKVKIHSFVCDAPARAYLKCVKQHSGYASCDRCEDYGVYHGRIIFRNSSAKRRDDKSFRAQDDKEHHHGESPLLMLPIDMIFILPHRLYA
;
A
#
# COMPACT_ATOMS: atom_id res chain seq x y z
N MET A 1 10.49 -6.56 -16.85
CA MET A 1 9.26 -7.19 -17.36
C MET A 1 9.23 -7.03 -18.87
N LYS A 2 8.96 -8.08 -19.63
CA LYS A 2 8.57 -7.91 -21.04
C LYS A 2 7.21 -7.18 -21.05
N ASN A 3 6.97 -6.30 -22.01
CA ASN A 3 5.68 -5.60 -22.18
C ASN A 3 4.59 -6.64 -22.49
N PHE A 4 4.02 -7.24 -21.45
CA PHE A 4 2.88 -8.13 -21.55
C PHE A 4 1.64 -7.24 -21.69
N LYS A 5 1.00 -7.28 -22.85
CA LYS A 5 -0.27 -6.59 -23.06
C LYS A 5 -1.35 -7.37 -22.34
N SER A 6 -1.87 -6.78 -21.27
CA SER A 6 -3.07 -7.23 -20.58
C SER A 6 -3.93 -6.01 -20.35
N GLU A 7 -5.21 -6.13 -20.66
CA GLU A 7 -6.18 -5.08 -20.33
C GLU A 7 -6.58 -5.21 -18.86
N PRO A 8 -6.66 -4.09 -18.11
CA PRO A 8 -7.19 -4.14 -16.76
C PRO A 8 -8.67 -4.53 -16.79
N PHE A 9 -9.09 -5.34 -15.83
CA PHE A 9 -10.49 -5.70 -15.61
C PHE A 9 -10.90 -5.37 -14.18
N VAL A 10 -12.21 -5.19 -13.97
CA VAL A 10 -12.75 -4.84 -12.65
C VAL A 10 -12.80 -6.08 -11.77
N VAL A 11 -12.20 -5.98 -10.59
CA VAL A 11 -12.22 -7.03 -9.55
C VAL A 11 -13.08 -6.66 -8.34
N GLY A 12 -13.52 -5.41 -8.25
CA GLY A 12 -14.35 -4.91 -7.15
C GLY A 12 -14.90 -3.52 -7.44
N SER A 13 -16.09 -3.23 -6.91
CA SER A 13 -16.75 -1.93 -7.04
C SER A 13 -17.49 -1.61 -5.74
N PHE A 14 -17.48 -0.34 -5.36
CA PHE A 14 -18.15 0.15 -4.15
C PHE A 14 -18.96 1.41 -4.47
N LEU A 15 -20.14 1.51 -3.86
CA LEU A 15 -20.98 2.70 -3.91
C LEU A 15 -21.40 3.09 -2.48
N GLY A 16 -21.14 4.34 -2.10
CA GLY A 16 -21.52 4.90 -0.82
C GLY A 16 -21.14 6.37 -0.74
N GLU A 17 -21.48 7.02 0.38
CA GLU A 17 -21.23 8.46 0.60
C GLU A 17 -19.75 8.80 0.87
N GLY A 18 -18.90 7.79 1.05
CA GLY A 18 -17.49 7.97 1.38
C GLY A 18 -16.63 6.78 0.97
N LYS A 19 -15.43 6.69 1.55
CA LYS A 19 -14.58 5.50 1.38
C LYS A 19 -15.21 4.32 2.12
N PRO A 20 -15.05 3.08 1.63
CA PRO A 20 -15.47 1.89 2.36
C PRO A 20 -14.96 1.93 3.81
N ASN A 21 -15.83 1.67 4.77
CA ASN A 21 -15.44 1.66 6.17
C ASN A 21 -16.26 0.59 6.91
N PRO A 22 -15.62 -0.45 7.47
CA PRO A 22 -14.17 -0.63 7.55
C PRO A 22 -13.53 -1.08 6.22
N LEU A 23 -12.31 -0.61 5.95
CA LEU A 23 -11.53 -1.00 4.77
C LEU A 23 -11.26 -2.52 4.72
N SER A 24 -11.13 -3.16 5.88
CA SER A 24 -10.88 -4.60 5.99
C SER A 24 -12.01 -5.44 5.40
N GLU A 25 -13.27 -5.09 5.65
CA GLU A 25 -14.43 -5.80 5.09
C GLU A 25 -14.48 -5.65 3.56
N TYR A 26 -14.21 -4.44 3.06
CA TYR A 26 -14.21 -4.20 1.61
C TYR A 26 -13.14 -5.01 0.86
N LEU A 27 -11.99 -5.26 1.48
CA LEU A 27 -10.88 -5.98 0.85
C LEU A 27 -10.81 -7.46 1.22
N GLU A 28 -11.68 -7.96 2.10
CA GLU A 28 -11.53 -9.29 2.71
C GLU A 28 -11.44 -10.42 1.68
N GLU A 29 -12.39 -10.49 0.75
CA GLU A 29 -12.43 -11.52 -0.29
C GLU A 29 -11.18 -11.47 -1.18
N LEU A 30 -10.83 -10.27 -1.67
CA LEU A 30 -9.64 -10.06 -2.50
C LEU A 30 -8.36 -10.50 -1.79
N LEU A 31 -8.20 -10.18 -0.50
CA LEU A 31 -6.98 -10.48 0.22
C LEU A 31 -6.86 -11.96 0.58
N LYS A 32 -7.97 -12.66 0.83
CA LYS A 32 -7.97 -14.12 0.99
C LYS A 32 -7.53 -14.80 -0.29
N GLU A 33 -8.12 -14.44 -1.43
CA GLU A 33 -7.73 -14.99 -2.73
C GLU A 33 -6.26 -14.70 -3.05
N LEU A 34 -5.80 -13.45 -2.84
CA LEU A 34 -4.40 -13.11 -3.05
C LEU A 34 -3.45 -13.89 -2.13
N LEU A 35 -3.84 -14.12 -0.87
CA LEU A 35 -3.01 -14.89 0.06
C LEU A 35 -2.87 -16.34 -0.41
N GLU A 36 -3.97 -16.99 -0.80
CA GLU A 36 -3.97 -18.34 -1.36
C GLU A 36 -3.13 -18.42 -2.65
N LEU A 37 -3.30 -17.46 -3.56
CA LEU A 37 -2.54 -17.40 -4.80
C LEU A 37 -1.03 -17.24 -4.55
N LEU A 38 -0.65 -16.45 -3.54
CA LEU A 38 0.75 -16.23 -3.18
C LEU A 38 1.38 -17.43 -2.49
N SER A 39 0.63 -18.18 -1.67
CA SER A 39 1.12 -19.36 -0.95
C SER A 39 1.14 -20.61 -1.82
N GLU A 40 0.07 -20.84 -2.58
CA GLU A 40 -0.17 -22.08 -3.30
C GLU A 40 0.15 -21.96 -4.80
N GLY A 41 0.03 -20.77 -5.38
CA GLY A 41 0.13 -20.57 -6.83
C GLY A 41 -1.12 -21.04 -7.57
N ILE A 42 -1.02 -21.15 -8.89
CA ILE A 42 -2.13 -21.59 -9.77
C ILE A 42 -1.71 -22.86 -10.50
N LYS A 43 -2.55 -23.88 -10.50
CA LYS A 43 -2.31 -25.11 -11.26
C LYS A 43 -2.97 -25.06 -12.63
N ILE A 44 -2.18 -24.73 -13.66
CA ILE A 44 -2.59 -24.82 -15.08
C ILE A 44 -1.58 -25.72 -15.79
N ASN A 45 -1.91 -27.01 -15.87
CA ASN A 45 -1.00 -28.12 -16.25
C ASN A 45 0.16 -28.30 -15.26
N ASN A 46 0.94 -27.24 -15.03
CA ASN A 46 2.01 -27.13 -14.04
C ASN A 46 1.64 -26.12 -12.95
N LEU A 47 2.39 -26.16 -11.84
CA LEU A 47 2.28 -25.15 -10.79
C LEU A 47 2.93 -23.84 -11.21
N ILE A 48 2.15 -22.77 -11.25
CA ILE A 48 2.60 -21.42 -11.59
C ILE A 48 2.64 -20.59 -10.31
N LYS A 49 3.83 -20.13 -9.93
CA LYS A 49 4.00 -19.23 -8.78
C LYS A 49 3.48 -17.83 -9.11
N VAL A 50 2.62 -17.30 -8.25
CA VAL A 50 2.11 -15.93 -8.36
C VAL A 50 2.94 -15.00 -7.48
N LYS A 51 3.14 -13.77 -7.95
CA LYS A 51 3.73 -12.69 -7.16
C LYS A 51 3.00 -11.39 -7.48
N ILE A 52 2.72 -10.59 -6.45
CA ILE A 52 2.25 -9.23 -6.63
C ILE A 52 3.45 -8.36 -6.98
N HIS A 53 3.39 -7.67 -8.12
CA HIS A 53 4.40 -6.70 -8.48
C HIS A 53 4.21 -5.37 -7.74
N SER A 54 2.99 -4.84 -7.77
CA SER A 54 2.67 -3.53 -7.17
C SER A 54 1.17 -3.30 -7.04
N PHE A 55 0.76 -2.55 -6.02
CA PHE A 55 -0.56 -1.90 -5.98
C PHE A 55 -0.43 -0.50 -6.55
N VAL A 56 -1.04 -0.27 -7.70
CA VAL A 56 -0.96 0.98 -8.44
C VAL A 56 -2.13 1.88 -8.05
N CYS A 57 -1.81 3.01 -7.40
CA CYS A 57 -2.82 3.97 -6.97
C CYS A 57 -2.20 5.36 -6.73
N ASP A 58 -3.06 6.38 -6.71
CA ASP A 58 -2.67 7.74 -6.40
C ASP A 58 -2.31 7.92 -4.91
N ALA A 59 -1.92 9.13 -4.50
CA ALA A 59 -1.48 9.38 -3.13
C ALA A 59 -2.60 9.21 -2.07
N PRO A 60 -3.83 9.73 -2.26
CA PRO A 60 -4.93 9.50 -1.33
C PRO A 60 -5.36 8.04 -1.18
N ALA A 61 -5.40 7.27 -2.26
CA ALA A 61 -5.75 5.85 -2.22
C ALA A 61 -4.63 5.02 -1.58
N ARG A 62 -3.36 5.29 -1.87
CA ARG A 62 -2.22 4.63 -1.21
C ARG A 62 -2.23 4.84 0.30
N ALA A 63 -2.42 6.07 0.76
CA ALA A 63 -2.49 6.37 2.19
C ALA A 63 -3.65 5.65 2.87
N TYR A 64 -4.79 5.56 2.20
CA TYR A 64 -5.97 4.84 2.68
C TYR A 64 -5.73 3.33 2.78
N LEU A 65 -5.20 2.70 1.72
CA LEU A 65 -4.84 1.28 1.71
C LEU A 65 -3.83 0.92 2.81
N LYS A 66 -2.85 1.80 3.05
CA LYS A 66 -1.82 1.63 4.08
C LYS A 66 -2.30 2.00 5.49
N CYS A 67 -3.51 2.57 5.66
CA CYS A 67 -3.98 3.13 6.91
C CYS A 67 -3.00 4.13 7.54
N VAL A 68 -2.39 5.00 6.72
CA VAL A 68 -1.42 6.02 7.15
C VAL A 68 -1.92 7.44 6.91
N LYS A 69 -1.25 8.40 7.54
CA LYS A 69 -1.48 9.82 7.41
C LYS A 69 -1.38 10.25 5.94
N GLN A 70 -2.38 10.99 5.48
CA GLN A 70 -2.42 11.49 4.11
C GLN A 70 -1.26 12.44 3.82
N HIS A 71 -0.88 12.54 2.54
CA HIS A 71 0.26 13.32 2.03
C HIS A 71 0.32 14.81 2.43
N SER A 72 -0.75 15.35 3.00
CA SER A 72 -0.86 16.72 3.53
C SER A 72 -0.65 16.82 5.04
N GLY A 73 -0.35 15.72 5.74
CA GLY A 73 -0.10 15.70 7.17
C GLY A 73 1.37 15.83 7.54
N TYR A 74 1.65 16.24 8.77
CA TYR A 74 3.03 16.47 9.22
C TYR A 74 3.90 15.19 9.21
N ALA A 75 3.37 14.05 9.67
CA ALA A 75 4.06 12.75 9.64
C ALA A 75 3.68 11.90 8.40
N SER A 76 3.59 12.51 7.22
CA SER A 76 3.04 11.85 6.02
C SER A 76 4.05 11.38 4.98
N CYS A 77 5.36 11.59 5.17
CA CYS A 77 6.36 10.96 4.29
C CYS A 77 6.10 9.45 4.32
N ASP A 78 6.10 8.76 3.20
CA ASP A 78 5.81 7.30 3.15
C ASP A 78 7.11 6.47 3.13
N ARG A 79 8.25 7.14 2.98
CA ARG A 79 9.60 6.54 2.83
C ARG A 79 10.53 6.80 3.99
N CYS A 80 10.18 7.75 4.85
CA CYS A 80 11.07 8.33 5.83
C CYS A 80 10.31 8.77 7.08
N GLU A 81 10.86 8.47 8.25
CA GLU A 81 10.43 9.01 9.53
C GLU A 81 10.91 10.46 9.61
N ASP A 82 10.17 11.36 8.95
CA ASP A 82 10.38 12.81 8.98
C ASP A 82 9.09 13.52 9.34
N TYR A 83 9.22 14.59 10.12
CA TYR A 83 8.12 15.45 10.51
C TYR A 83 8.18 16.73 9.69
N GLY A 84 7.20 16.89 8.80
CA GLY A 84 7.13 18.03 7.91
C GLY A 84 6.86 19.34 8.64
N VAL A 85 7.08 20.45 7.94
CA VAL A 85 6.75 21.80 8.41
C VAL A 85 5.79 22.43 7.42
N TYR A 86 4.80 23.19 7.92
CA TYR A 86 3.83 23.86 7.07
C TYR A 86 4.38 25.19 6.53
N HIS A 87 4.41 25.31 5.20
CA HIS A 87 4.78 26.53 4.47
C HIS A 87 3.86 26.70 3.25
N GLY A 88 2.55 26.85 3.48
CA GLY A 88 1.50 26.80 2.44
C GLY A 88 1.23 25.39 1.88
N ARG A 89 2.16 24.47 2.13
CA ARG A 89 2.07 23.01 1.97
C ARG A 89 3.01 22.36 3.00
N ILE A 90 2.82 21.08 3.27
CA ILE A 90 3.80 20.33 4.07
C ILE A 90 5.07 20.13 3.25
N ILE A 91 6.21 20.46 3.85
CA ILE A 91 7.54 20.20 3.28
C ILE A 91 8.38 19.39 4.26
N PHE A 92 9.09 18.39 3.73
CA PHE A 92 10.05 17.56 4.45
C PHE A 92 11.45 18.08 4.12
N ARG A 93 12.20 18.47 5.16
CA ARG A 93 13.52 19.10 5.00
C ARG A 93 14.66 18.20 5.44
N ASN A 94 14.37 17.12 6.16
CA ASN A 94 15.41 16.26 6.70
C ASN A 94 15.89 15.25 5.63
N SER A 95 17.00 15.57 4.98
CA SER A 95 17.64 14.68 4.00
C SER A 95 18.24 13.40 4.61
N SER A 96 18.43 13.38 5.93
CA SER A 96 19.05 12.29 6.68
C SER A 96 18.05 11.55 7.58
N ALA A 97 16.75 11.75 7.33
CA ALA A 97 15.68 11.06 8.07
C ALA A 97 15.82 9.54 7.94
N LYS A 98 15.51 8.84 9.03
CA LYS A 98 15.51 7.37 9.06
C LYS A 98 14.56 6.86 7.98
N ARG A 99 15.03 5.92 7.16
CA ARG A 99 14.21 5.26 6.15
C ARG A 99 13.25 4.31 6.83
N ARG A 100 11.99 4.29 6.39
CA ARG A 100 11.07 3.22 6.79
C ARG A 100 11.41 1.94 6.05
N ASP A 101 11.22 0.83 6.73
CA ASP A 101 11.31 -0.51 6.17
C ASP A 101 10.03 -1.29 6.51
N ASP A 102 9.88 -2.47 5.91
CA ASP A 102 8.71 -3.32 6.13
C ASP A 102 8.54 -3.71 7.60
N LYS A 103 9.65 -3.92 8.31
CA LYS A 103 9.62 -4.34 9.72
C LYS A 103 9.11 -3.22 10.62
N SER A 104 9.64 -2.00 10.49
CA SER A 104 9.21 -0.85 11.30
C SER A 104 7.79 -0.43 10.98
N PHE A 105 7.36 -0.58 9.71
CA PHE A 105 5.98 -0.35 9.31
C PHE A 105 5.01 -1.36 9.94
N ARG A 106 5.35 -2.66 9.89
CA ARG A 106 4.54 -3.74 10.49
C ARG A 106 4.46 -3.63 12.01
N ALA A 107 5.53 -3.16 12.65
CA ALA A 107 5.57 -2.88 14.08
C ALA A 107 4.84 -1.58 14.49
N GLN A 108 4.46 -0.74 13.51
CA GLN A 108 3.89 0.59 13.72
C GLN A 108 4.74 1.49 14.63
N ASP A 109 6.07 1.44 14.47
CA ASP A 109 7.02 2.19 15.31
C ASP A 109 6.74 3.70 15.28
N ASP A 110 6.34 4.23 14.12
CA ASP A 110 5.97 5.64 13.91
C ASP A 110 4.47 5.87 14.12
N LYS A 111 4.06 5.95 15.39
CA LYS A 111 2.64 6.09 15.78
C LYS A 111 1.92 7.28 15.13
N GLU A 112 2.63 8.37 14.81
CA GLU A 112 1.99 9.55 14.21
C GLU A 112 1.76 9.41 12.71
N HIS A 113 2.50 8.50 12.07
CA HIS A 113 2.31 8.13 10.68
C HIS A 113 1.12 7.18 10.49
N HIS A 114 0.86 6.30 11.44
CA HIS A 114 -0.22 5.31 11.35
C HIS A 114 -1.56 5.84 11.90
N HIS A 115 -2.66 5.54 11.21
CA HIS A 115 -4.02 5.78 11.68
C HIS A 115 -4.75 4.49 12.09
N GLY A 116 -4.14 3.33 11.83
CA GLY A 116 -4.68 2.01 12.10
C GLY A 116 -3.82 0.94 11.42
N GLU A 117 -4.22 -0.32 11.56
CA GLU A 117 -3.58 -1.42 10.86
C GLU A 117 -4.12 -1.53 9.43
N SER A 118 -3.23 -1.68 8.47
CA SER A 118 -3.61 -1.94 7.09
C SER A 118 -4.03 -3.39 6.93
N PRO A 119 -5.17 -3.72 6.30
CA PRO A 119 -5.51 -5.11 6.02
C PRO A 119 -4.50 -5.77 5.07
N LEU A 120 -3.72 -4.99 4.30
CA LEU A 120 -2.65 -5.53 3.46
C LEU A 120 -1.52 -6.21 4.26
N LEU A 121 -1.42 -5.97 5.57
CA LEU A 121 -0.41 -6.59 6.43
C LEU A 121 -0.53 -8.13 6.47
N MET A 122 -1.70 -8.70 6.14
CA MET A 122 -1.87 -10.15 6.05
C MET A 122 -1.10 -10.78 4.88
N LEU A 123 -0.74 -9.98 3.86
CA LEU A 123 0.00 -10.47 2.71
C LEU A 123 1.52 -10.46 2.99
N PRO A 124 2.27 -11.44 2.45
CA PRO A 124 3.73 -11.51 2.57
C PRO A 124 4.42 -10.57 1.57
N ILE A 125 4.14 -9.26 1.68
CA ILE A 125 4.62 -8.19 0.80
C ILE A 125 5.34 -7.10 1.59
N ASP A 126 6.25 -6.38 0.93
CA ASP A 126 6.93 -5.24 1.54
C ASP A 126 6.04 -3.99 1.51
N MET A 127 5.63 -3.50 2.68
CA MET A 127 4.69 -2.38 2.79
C MET A 127 5.24 -1.02 2.34
N ILE A 128 6.55 -0.87 2.18
CA ILE A 128 7.19 0.37 1.73
C ILE A 128 7.34 0.42 0.22
N PHE A 129 7.64 -0.71 -0.42
CA PHE A 129 7.94 -0.78 -1.85
C PHE A 129 6.78 -1.29 -2.72
N ILE A 130 5.81 -2.02 -2.17
CA ILE A 130 4.70 -2.59 -2.96
C ILE A 130 3.73 -1.52 -3.51
N LEU A 131 3.68 -0.33 -2.91
CA LEU A 131 2.88 0.81 -3.38
C LEU A 131 3.80 1.95 -3.89
N PRO A 132 4.20 1.96 -5.17
CA PRO A 132 5.14 2.94 -5.70
C PRO A 132 4.55 4.36 -5.75
N HIS A 133 5.41 5.39 -5.59
CA HIS A 133 5.03 6.80 -5.78
C HIS A 133 5.05 7.26 -7.23
N ARG A 134 5.83 6.57 -8.06
CA ARG A 134 5.88 6.75 -9.50
C ARG A 134 5.86 5.36 -10.10
N LEU A 135 4.86 5.07 -10.92
CA LEU A 135 4.98 3.99 -11.88
C LEU A 135 6.12 4.40 -12.80
N TYR A 136 7.13 3.56 -12.95
CA TYR A 136 8.35 3.91 -13.67
C TYR A 136 8.04 4.52 -15.04
N ALA A 137 8.78 5.59 -15.36
CA ALA A 137 8.96 6.09 -16.72
C ALA A 137 9.68 5.03 -17.58
#